data_AF-A0A2V8P2J8-F1
#
_entry.id   AF-A0A2V8P2J8-F1
#
_cell.length_a   1.000
_cell.length_b   1.000
_cell.length_c   1.000
_cell.angle_alpha   90.00
_cell.angle_beta   90.00
_cell.angle_gamma   90.00
#
_symmetry.space_group_name_H-M   'P 1'
#
loop_
_entity.id
_entity.type
_entity.pdbx_description
1 polymer ?
#
loop_
_entity_poly.entity_id
_entity_poly.type
_entity_poly.pdbx_seq_one_letter_code
_entity_poly.pdbx_strand_id
1 'polypeptide(L)'
;MNSARPPFAPYPPGAPAGYVLLNRRFENVGEFGYAYNPASTTTSKTLDLASATSPARAILDFFTYNTASRRAGIVNLNTRNGPILASIIRGALLHDLGSENPPTSLVSQQDALTAGQAIVQETTSTAAGHGPALTRADVARLAAVAAAAVPATIGASDEAKQTIARTLAEAGQARTWNLLIDVIAQTGKYQPNAQDLTASNFVVQGEKRYWLHIALDRDGGTVLGTQLEEVFE
;
A
#
# COMPACT_ATOMS: atom_id res chain seq x y z
N MET A 1 -5.44 21.57 32.50
CA MET A 1 -5.18 20.36 33.32
C MET A 1 -6.28 19.36 33.01
N ASN A 2 -5.93 18.12 32.67
CA ASN A 2 -6.91 17.10 32.30
C ASN A 2 -7.66 16.63 33.56
N SER A 3 -8.93 17.03 33.69
CA SER A 3 -9.79 16.78 34.86
C SER A 3 -10.18 15.31 35.04
N ALA A 4 -9.86 14.44 34.08
CA ALA A 4 -10.13 13.01 34.14
C ALA A 4 -9.00 12.16 34.75
N ARG A 5 -7.90 12.78 35.20
CA ARG A 5 -6.71 12.04 35.67
C ARG A 5 -6.80 11.70 37.16
N PRO A 6 -6.60 10.43 37.57
CA PRO A 6 -6.58 10.07 38.98
C PRO A 6 -5.49 10.83 39.75
N PRO A 7 -5.76 11.33 40.96
CA PRO A 7 -4.83 12.18 41.72
C PRO A 7 -3.52 11.48 42.12
N PHE A 8 -3.50 10.16 42.15
CA PHE A 8 -2.33 9.33 42.49
C PHE A 8 -1.57 8.81 41.27
N ALA A 9 -2.04 9.08 40.04
CA ALA A 9 -1.28 8.68 38.87
C ALA A 9 0.04 9.48 38.85
N PRO A 10 1.22 8.87 38.64
CA PRO A 10 2.45 9.60 38.38
C PRO A 10 2.34 10.35 37.06
N TYR A 11 2.93 11.55 36.96
CA TYR A 11 2.93 12.28 35.69
C TYR A 11 3.68 11.44 34.67
N PRO A 12 3.15 11.28 33.44
CA PRO A 12 3.96 10.66 32.41
C PRO A 12 5.26 11.44 32.32
N PRO A 13 6.41 10.76 32.16
CA PRO A 13 7.67 11.45 31.89
C PRO A 13 7.46 12.44 30.75
N GLY A 14 8.09 13.60 30.82
CA GLY A 14 8.10 14.53 29.68
C GLY A 14 8.61 13.81 28.44
N ALA A 15 8.04 14.14 27.27
CA ALA A 15 8.53 13.60 26.01
C ALA A 15 10.03 13.92 25.88
N PRO A 16 10.87 12.96 25.47
CA PRO A 16 12.29 13.23 25.36
C PRO A 16 12.62 14.35 24.40
N ALA A 17 13.72 15.06 24.65
CA ALA A 17 14.17 16.11 23.75
C ALA A 17 14.38 15.57 22.33
N GLY A 18 13.75 16.21 21.33
CA GLY A 18 13.81 15.80 19.92
C GLY A 18 12.88 14.63 19.55
N TYR A 19 12.05 14.13 20.47
CA TYR A 19 10.99 13.18 20.13
C TYR A 19 9.85 13.90 19.40
N VAL A 20 9.52 13.43 18.20
CA VAL A 20 8.40 13.97 17.41
C VAL A 20 7.10 13.37 17.95
N LEU A 21 6.37 14.15 18.75
CA LEU A 21 5.05 13.79 19.25
C LEU A 21 3.97 14.34 18.32
N LEU A 22 3.14 13.47 17.77
CA LEU A 22 1.91 13.90 17.11
C LEU A 22 0.91 14.34 18.18
N ASN A 23 0.61 15.64 18.25
CA ASN A 23 -0.45 16.19 19.11
C ASN A 23 -1.82 16.18 18.40
N ARG A 24 -2.07 15.10 17.65
CA ARG A 24 -3.32 14.78 16.96
C ARG A 24 -3.53 13.27 16.95
N ARG A 25 -4.75 12.83 16.65
CA ARG A 25 -5.05 11.40 16.43
C ARG A 25 -4.23 10.85 15.27
N PHE A 26 -3.93 9.55 15.31
CA PHE A 26 -3.37 8.86 14.16
C PHE A 26 -4.39 8.79 13.01
N GLU A 27 -3.89 8.85 11.78
CA GLU A 27 -4.69 8.76 10.55
C GLU A 27 -4.57 7.40 9.87
N ASN A 28 -3.50 6.67 10.12
CA ASN A 28 -3.29 5.29 9.66
C ASN A 28 -2.26 4.56 10.54
N VAL A 29 -2.16 3.24 10.38
CA VAL A 29 -1.23 2.41 11.18
C VAL A 29 0.25 2.72 10.89
N GLY A 30 0.59 3.26 9.71
CA GLY A 30 1.95 3.66 9.39
C GLY A 30 2.46 4.82 10.26
N GLU A 31 1.56 5.59 10.88
CA GLU A 31 1.93 6.63 11.85
C GLU A 31 2.43 6.06 13.18
N PHE A 32 2.35 4.74 13.41
CA PHE A 32 3.07 4.10 14.52
C PHE A 32 4.58 4.27 14.40
N GLY A 33 5.09 4.64 13.22
CA GLY A 33 6.47 5.12 13.05
C GLY A 33 6.82 6.36 13.87
N TYR A 34 5.85 7.02 14.50
CA TYR A 34 6.05 8.08 15.51
C TYR A 34 5.99 7.59 16.95
N ALA A 35 5.59 6.35 17.20
CA ALA A 35 5.53 5.81 18.54
C ALA A 35 6.94 5.57 19.11
N TYR A 36 7.11 5.84 20.40
CA TYR A 36 8.36 5.64 21.12
C TYR A 36 8.78 4.18 21.08
N ASN A 37 10.07 3.93 20.80
CA ASN A 37 10.64 2.60 20.87
C ASN A 37 11.24 2.36 22.27
N PRO A 38 10.57 1.57 23.14
CA PRO A 38 11.07 1.31 24.49
C PRO A 38 12.34 0.45 24.53
N ALA A 39 12.68 -0.23 23.43
CA ALA A 39 13.90 -1.01 23.30
C ALA A 39 15.10 -0.16 22.84
N SER A 40 14.90 1.14 22.54
CA SER A 40 15.99 2.01 22.11
C SER A 40 16.72 2.64 23.29
N THR A 41 18.05 2.69 23.20
CA THR A 41 18.91 3.43 24.13
C THR A 41 18.92 4.94 23.88
N THR A 42 18.38 5.39 22.74
CA THR A 42 18.23 6.81 22.42
C THR A 42 16.79 7.23 22.58
N THR A 43 16.57 8.32 23.30
CA THR A 43 15.24 8.75 23.70
C THR A 43 14.40 9.36 22.57
N SER A 44 15.01 9.68 21.43
CA SER A 44 14.33 10.20 20.23
C SER A 44 13.98 9.11 19.21
N LYS A 45 14.37 7.85 19.43
CA LYS A 45 14.08 6.77 18.48
C LYS A 45 12.62 6.36 18.56
N THR A 46 11.99 6.37 17.41
CA THR A 46 10.65 5.84 17.20
C THR A 46 10.70 4.41 16.67
N LEU A 47 9.54 3.77 16.54
CA LEU A 47 9.44 2.49 15.86
C LEU A 47 9.92 2.61 14.42
N ASP A 48 10.76 1.66 14.00
CA ASP A 48 11.29 1.63 12.65
C ASP A 48 10.36 0.82 11.74
N LEU A 49 9.59 1.50 10.89
CA LEU A 49 8.76 0.89 9.85
C LEU A 49 9.34 1.16 8.45
N ALA A 50 10.63 1.50 8.36
CA ALA A 50 11.29 1.84 7.10
C ALA A 50 12.58 1.04 6.83
N SER A 51 12.95 0.12 7.72
CA SER A 51 14.01 -0.88 7.48
C SER A 51 13.44 -2.27 7.27
N ALA A 52 13.93 -2.98 6.25
CA ALA A 52 13.52 -4.34 5.92
C ALA A 52 13.75 -5.34 7.07
N THR A 53 14.76 -5.10 7.92
CA THR A 53 15.16 -5.96 9.04
C THR A 53 14.54 -5.55 10.37
N SER A 54 13.72 -4.50 10.41
CA SER A 54 13.15 -4.02 11.66
C SER A 54 12.18 -5.05 12.26
N PRO A 55 12.28 -5.37 13.56
CA PRO A 55 11.28 -6.21 14.23
C PRO A 55 9.93 -5.52 14.36
N ALA A 56 9.89 -4.17 14.34
CA ALA A 56 8.66 -3.41 14.47
C ALA A 56 7.74 -3.52 13.23
N ARG A 57 8.27 -3.95 12.07
CA ARG A 57 7.48 -4.07 10.83
C ARG A 57 6.28 -5.02 10.96
N ALA A 58 6.37 -6.02 11.85
CA ALA A 58 5.30 -6.99 12.07
C ALA A 58 4.02 -6.36 12.61
N ILE A 59 4.09 -5.20 13.29
CA ILE A 59 2.91 -4.45 13.75
C ILE A 59 1.96 -4.13 12.60
N LEU A 60 2.48 -3.90 11.39
CA LEU A 60 1.67 -3.59 10.21
C LEU A 60 0.74 -4.73 9.78
N ASP A 61 1.03 -5.96 10.20
CA ASP A 61 0.17 -7.12 9.93
C ASP A 61 -0.93 -7.29 10.99
N PHE A 62 -0.70 -6.84 12.23
CA PHE A 62 -1.64 -7.03 13.34
C PHE A 62 -2.63 -5.89 13.52
N PHE A 63 -2.22 -4.67 13.18
CA PHE A 63 -3.03 -3.49 13.39
C PHE A 63 -3.55 -2.95 12.06
N THR A 64 -4.77 -2.44 12.10
CA THR A 64 -5.31 -1.62 11.03
C THR A 64 -6.03 -0.42 11.61
N TYR A 65 -6.00 0.69 10.89
CA TYR A 65 -6.78 1.87 11.26
C TYR A 65 -7.47 2.45 10.03
N ASN A 66 -8.79 2.50 10.09
CA ASN A 66 -9.61 3.09 9.04
C ASN A 66 -10.84 3.73 9.69
N THR A 67 -11.01 5.04 9.48
CA THR A 67 -12.17 5.81 9.94
C THR A 67 -13.32 5.78 8.95
N ALA A 68 -13.09 5.31 7.72
CA ALA A 68 -14.09 5.24 6.67
C ALA A 68 -14.97 3.98 6.81
N SER A 69 -16.29 4.17 6.65
CA SER A 69 -17.27 3.08 6.64
C SER A 69 -17.14 2.14 5.45
N ARG A 70 -16.60 2.63 4.32
CA ARG A 70 -16.18 1.83 3.17
C ARG A 70 -14.74 2.17 2.80
N ARG A 71 -13.96 1.12 2.55
CA ARG A 71 -12.58 1.22 2.11
C ARG A 71 -12.55 1.16 0.58
N ALA A 72 -12.23 2.28 -0.05
CA ALA A 72 -12.01 2.39 -1.50
C ALA A 72 -10.55 2.75 -1.78
N GLY A 73 -10.09 2.59 -3.02
CA GLY A 73 -8.75 3.01 -3.44
C GLY A 73 -7.60 2.12 -2.95
N ILE A 74 -7.86 0.84 -2.69
CA ILE A 74 -6.81 -0.11 -2.30
C ILE A 74 -6.05 -0.59 -3.53
N VAL A 75 -4.73 -0.49 -3.44
CA VAL A 75 -3.81 -0.77 -4.54
C VAL A 75 -2.99 -2.01 -4.21
N ASN A 76 -2.81 -2.88 -5.21
CA ASN A 76 -1.88 -3.99 -5.10
C ASN A 76 -0.45 -3.45 -5.03
N LEU A 77 0.26 -3.72 -3.92
CA LEU A 77 1.65 -3.31 -3.73
C LEU A 77 2.60 -3.97 -4.75
N ASN A 78 2.19 -5.09 -5.35
CA ASN A 78 2.91 -5.78 -6.42
C ASN A 78 2.50 -5.31 -7.83
N THR A 79 1.81 -4.17 -7.95
CA THR A 79 1.51 -3.57 -9.26
C THR A 79 2.80 -3.31 -10.03
N ARG A 80 2.78 -3.53 -11.35
CA ARG A 80 3.90 -3.17 -12.25
C ARG A 80 3.85 -1.73 -12.71
N ASN A 81 2.83 -0.98 -12.31
CA ASN A 81 2.62 0.39 -12.73
C ASN A 81 3.12 1.35 -11.65
N GLY A 82 4.39 1.77 -11.77
CA GLY A 82 5.03 2.73 -10.85
C GLY A 82 4.23 4.03 -10.65
N PRO A 83 3.66 4.64 -11.69
CA PRO A 83 2.75 5.79 -11.55
C PRO A 83 1.57 5.61 -10.58
N ILE A 84 1.03 4.39 -10.41
CA ILE A 84 -0.02 4.13 -9.42
C ILE A 84 0.53 4.23 -8.00
N LEU A 85 1.74 3.72 -7.75
CA LEU A 85 2.38 3.87 -6.44
C LEU A 85 2.78 5.33 -6.19
N ALA A 86 3.25 6.01 -7.22
CA ALA A 86 3.60 7.42 -7.16
C ALA A 86 2.39 8.31 -6.80
N SER A 87 1.19 7.98 -7.27
CA SER A 87 -0.01 8.78 -6.95
C SER A 87 -0.43 8.66 -5.48
N ILE A 88 -0.13 7.53 -4.83
CA ILE A 88 -0.36 7.32 -3.39
C ILE A 88 0.70 8.04 -2.56
N ILE A 89 1.96 8.03 -3.02
CA ILE A 89 3.11 8.60 -2.30
C ILE A 89 3.18 10.12 -2.43
N ARG A 90 2.80 10.67 -3.58
CA ARG A 90 2.88 12.11 -3.88
C ARG A 90 2.07 12.91 -2.87
N GLY A 91 2.64 14.01 -2.38
CA GLY A 91 1.94 14.91 -1.46
C GLY A 91 1.84 14.37 -0.04
N ALA A 92 2.49 13.24 0.27
CA ALA A 92 2.66 12.80 1.64
C ALA A 92 3.62 13.71 2.41
N LEU A 93 3.34 13.91 3.70
CA LEU A 93 4.20 14.65 4.61
C LEU A 93 5.51 13.90 4.82
N LEU A 94 6.63 14.56 4.51
CA LEU A 94 7.97 14.09 4.87
C LEU A 94 8.18 14.21 6.39
N HIS A 95 7.71 15.34 6.94
CA HIS A 95 7.73 15.64 8.36
C HIS A 95 6.35 16.07 8.83
N ASP A 96 5.91 15.54 9.96
CA ASP A 96 4.65 15.94 10.58
C ASP A 96 4.95 16.87 11.75
N LEU A 97 4.35 18.06 11.72
CA LEU A 97 4.55 19.07 12.77
C LEU A 97 3.76 18.79 14.05
N GLY A 98 3.00 17.70 14.07
CA GLY A 98 2.24 17.24 15.22
C GLY A 98 1.02 18.10 15.53
N SER A 99 0.60 19.00 14.64
CA SER A 99 -0.62 19.79 14.77
C SER A 99 -1.22 20.05 13.39
N GLU A 100 -2.51 20.45 13.35
CA GLU A 100 -3.24 20.82 12.12
C GLU A 100 -2.68 22.12 11.50
N ASN A 101 -1.43 22.06 11.04
CA ASN A 101 -0.72 23.14 10.38
C ASN A 101 -0.64 22.88 8.87
N PRO A 102 -0.45 23.93 8.04
CA PRO A 102 -0.11 23.76 6.65
C PRO A 102 1.15 22.87 6.48
N PRO A 103 1.13 21.90 5.56
CA PRO A 103 2.31 21.09 5.26
C PRO A 103 3.53 21.93 4.90
N THR A 104 4.68 21.65 5.51
CA THR A 104 5.93 22.38 5.23
C THR A 104 6.87 21.61 4.30
N SER A 105 6.73 20.28 4.24
CA SER A 105 7.56 19.42 3.39
C SER A 105 6.74 18.23 2.88
N LEU A 106 6.65 18.13 1.55
CA LEU A 106 5.84 17.13 0.87
C LEU A 106 6.69 16.36 -0.13
N VAL A 107 6.35 15.09 -0.36
CA VAL A 107 6.96 14.32 -1.45
C VAL A 107 6.55 14.93 -2.79
N SER A 108 7.55 15.31 -3.58
CA SER A 108 7.34 15.88 -4.91
C SER A 108 6.81 14.83 -5.90
N GLN A 109 6.25 15.27 -7.03
CA GLN A 109 5.80 14.34 -8.07
C GLN A 109 6.96 13.50 -8.63
N GLN A 110 8.14 14.11 -8.80
CA GLN A 110 9.32 13.43 -9.32
C GLN A 110 9.84 12.38 -8.33
N ASP A 111 9.98 12.74 -7.06
CA ASP A 111 10.42 11.83 -6.01
C ASP A 111 9.45 10.67 -5.83
N ALA A 112 8.15 10.94 -5.87
CA ALA A 112 7.13 9.91 -5.80
C ALA A 112 7.21 8.92 -6.98
N LEU A 113 7.51 9.41 -8.19
CA LEU A 113 7.69 8.56 -9.36
C LEU A 113 8.94 7.68 -9.22
N THR A 114 10.07 8.26 -8.79
CA THR A 114 11.31 7.51 -8.55
C THR A 114 11.11 6.45 -7.46
N ALA A 115 10.47 6.80 -6.35
CA ALA A 115 10.13 5.86 -5.28
C ALA A 115 9.19 4.75 -5.77
N GLY A 116 8.14 5.10 -6.51
CA GLY A 116 7.20 4.12 -7.08
C GLY A 116 7.89 3.14 -8.03
N GLN A 117 8.79 3.63 -8.88
CA GLN A 117 9.58 2.77 -9.78
C GLN A 117 10.52 1.83 -9.01
N ALA A 118 11.19 2.33 -7.97
CA ALA A 118 12.05 1.51 -7.12
C ALA A 118 11.26 0.37 -6.42
N ILE A 119 10.03 0.65 -5.97
CA ILE A 119 9.15 -0.37 -5.39
C ILE A 119 8.75 -1.43 -6.43
N VAL A 120 8.48 -1.04 -7.67
CA VAL A 120 8.21 -2.01 -8.75
C VAL A 120 9.42 -2.90 -9.00
N GLN A 121 10.63 -2.32 -9.09
CA GLN A 121 11.87 -3.10 -9.25
C GLN A 121 12.07 -4.07 -8.09
N GLU A 122 11.85 -3.62 -6.86
CA GLU A 122 11.99 -4.43 -5.65
C GLU A 122 10.98 -5.59 -5.60
N THR A 123 9.74 -5.36 -6.01
CA THR A 123 8.67 -6.38 -6.01
C THR A 123 8.74 -7.37 -7.17
N THR A 124 9.48 -7.03 -8.23
CA THR A 124 9.70 -7.88 -9.41
C THR A 124 11.05 -8.58 -9.41
N SER A 125 11.96 -8.19 -8.50
CA SER A 125 13.27 -8.81 -8.34
C SER A 125 13.16 -10.29 -7.97
N THR A 126 14.02 -11.11 -8.57
CA THR A 126 14.16 -12.54 -8.28
C THR A 126 15.38 -12.84 -7.40
N ALA A 127 16.10 -11.80 -6.95
CA ALA A 127 17.24 -11.96 -6.06
C ALA A 127 16.80 -12.43 -4.67
N ALA A 128 17.67 -13.18 -3.99
CA ALA A 128 17.38 -13.70 -2.65
C ALA A 128 17.06 -12.57 -1.67
N GLY A 129 15.95 -12.69 -0.93
CA GLY A 129 15.49 -11.66 0.02
C GLY A 129 14.67 -10.52 -0.60
N HIS A 130 14.46 -10.55 -1.92
CA HIS A 130 13.64 -9.58 -2.65
C HIS A 130 12.41 -10.27 -3.27
N GLY A 131 11.63 -9.49 -4.02
CA GLY A 131 10.47 -9.98 -4.76
C GLY A 131 9.15 -9.51 -4.16
N PRO A 132 8.04 -10.18 -4.52
CA PRO A 132 6.71 -9.68 -4.24
C PRO A 132 6.51 -9.41 -2.74
N ALA A 133 5.85 -8.30 -2.40
CA ALA A 133 5.30 -8.12 -1.07
C ALA A 133 4.25 -9.22 -0.84
N LEU A 134 4.37 -9.92 0.28
CA LEU A 134 3.46 -11.00 0.69
C LEU A 134 2.59 -10.58 1.88
N THR A 135 3.10 -9.64 2.69
CA THR A 135 2.49 -9.16 3.92
C THR A 135 2.55 -7.63 3.98
N ARG A 136 1.80 -7.00 4.89
CA ARG A 136 1.92 -5.56 5.11
C ARG A 136 3.23 -5.22 5.79
N ALA A 137 3.81 -6.14 6.56
CA ALA A 137 5.16 -6.03 7.08
C ALA A 137 6.24 -5.79 6.00
N ASP A 138 5.98 -6.19 4.75
CA ASP A 138 6.91 -5.90 3.64
C ASP A 138 6.93 -4.43 3.24
N VAL A 139 5.95 -3.62 3.65
CA VAL A 139 5.97 -2.16 3.44
C VAL A 139 7.25 -1.53 4.01
N ALA A 140 7.81 -2.06 5.11
CA ALA A 140 9.07 -1.56 5.66
C ALA A 140 10.28 -1.81 4.72
N ARG A 141 10.28 -2.92 3.99
CA ARG A 141 11.26 -3.19 2.93
C ARG A 141 11.04 -2.25 1.74
N LEU A 142 9.79 -2.02 1.35
CA LEU A 142 9.44 -1.09 0.27
C LEU A 142 9.85 0.36 0.61
N ALA A 143 9.68 0.75 1.87
CA ALA A 143 10.14 2.04 2.39
C ALA A 143 11.67 2.17 2.34
N ALA A 144 12.41 1.12 2.71
CA ALA A 144 13.87 1.11 2.64
C ALA A 144 14.38 1.36 1.21
N VAL A 145 13.81 0.68 0.21
CA VAL A 145 14.24 0.84 -1.19
C VAL A 145 13.83 2.19 -1.77
N ALA A 146 12.65 2.70 -1.43
CA ALA A 146 12.20 4.02 -1.86
C ALA A 146 13.07 5.14 -1.26
N ALA A 147 13.43 5.02 0.02
CA ALA A 147 14.37 5.93 0.68
C ALA A 147 15.77 5.90 0.06
N ALA A 148 16.27 4.71 -0.30
CA ALA A 148 17.56 4.56 -0.97
C ALA A 148 17.54 5.17 -2.39
N ALA A 149 16.42 5.06 -3.10
CA ALA A 149 16.25 5.63 -4.44
C ALA A 149 16.10 7.16 -4.43
N VAL A 150 15.61 7.74 -3.33
CA VAL A 150 15.40 9.18 -3.17
C VAL A 150 16.10 9.69 -1.89
N PRO A 151 17.44 9.67 -1.83
CA PRO A 151 18.19 9.91 -0.60
C PRO A 151 18.11 11.35 -0.09
N ALA A 152 17.91 12.32 -0.98
CA ALA A 152 17.90 13.74 -0.63
C ALA A 152 16.61 14.22 0.06
N THR A 153 15.51 13.48 -0.07
CA THR A 153 14.21 13.84 0.53
C THR A 153 13.66 12.71 1.39
N ILE A 154 13.16 11.63 0.77
CA ILE A 154 12.59 10.47 1.50
C ILE A 154 13.66 9.79 2.37
N GLY A 155 14.89 9.67 1.87
CA GLY A 155 16.00 9.08 2.62
C GLY A 155 16.73 10.03 3.58
N ALA A 156 16.36 11.31 3.63
CA ALA A 156 17.14 12.36 4.28
C ALA A 156 17.20 12.26 5.81
N SER A 157 16.18 11.66 6.43
CA SER A 157 16.08 11.50 7.87
C SER A 157 15.33 10.24 8.24
N ASP A 158 15.46 9.78 9.49
CA ASP A 158 14.71 8.62 9.98
C ASP A 158 13.19 8.83 9.90
N GLU A 159 12.70 10.05 10.13
CA GLU A 159 11.28 10.40 10.00
C GLU A 159 10.80 10.38 8.55
N ALA A 160 11.57 10.99 7.64
CA ALA A 160 11.22 11.06 6.23
C ALA A 160 11.12 9.66 5.59
N LYS A 161 11.94 8.71 6.04
CA LYS A 161 11.88 7.31 5.58
C LYS A 161 10.55 6.64 5.94
N GLN A 162 9.96 6.99 7.08
CA GLN A 162 8.67 6.45 7.52
C GLN A 162 7.50 6.93 6.63
N THR A 163 7.68 7.96 5.79
CA THR A 163 6.64 8.48 4.88
C THR A 163 6.04 7.38 3.99
N ILE A 164 6.87 6.45 3.52
CA ILE A 164 6.40 5.36 2.67
C ILE A 164 5.52 4.38 3.47
N ALA A 165 5.87 4.10 4.73
CA ALA A 165 5.01 3.31 5.60
C ALA A 165 3.68 4.02 5.87
N ARG A 166 3.70 5.33 6.15
CA ARG A 166 2.49 6.15 6.36
C ARG A 166 1.55 6.15 5.15
N THR A 167 2.10 6.11 3.94
CA THR A 167 1.28 6.14 2.72
C THR A 167 0.77 4.75 2.32
N LEU A 168 1.61 3.72 2.43
CA LEU A 168 1.30 2.40 1.88
C LEU A 168 0.66 1.42 2.88
N ALA A 169 0.85 1.60 4.19
CA ALA A 169 0.39 0.61 5.18
C ALA A 169 -1.13 0.37 5.17
N GLU A 170 -1.93 1.37 4.81
CA GLU A 170 -3.39 1.24 4.69
C GLU A 170 -3.93 1.46 3.26
N ALA A 171 -3.13 1.96 2.33
CA ALA A 171 -3.53 2.04 0.92
C ALA A 171 -3.16 0.76 0.13
N GLY A 172 -2.27 -0.08 0.68
CA GLY A 172 -1.70 -1.25 0.03
C GLY A 172 -2.38 -2.58 0.37
N GLN A 173 -2.42 -3.47 -0.62
CA GLN A 173 -2.74 -4.89 -0.48
C GLN A 173 -1.58 -5.70 -1.06
N ALA A 174 -0.97 -6.58 -0.26
CA ALA A 174 0.15 -7.44 -0.70
C ALA A 174 -0.32 -8.82 -1.20
N ARG A 175 -1.54 -9.22 -0.83
CA ARG A 175 -2.01 -10.61 -0.90
C ARG A 175 -3.11 -10.85 -1.94
N THR A 176 -3.20 -10.01 -2.96
CA THR A 176 -4.26 -10.12 -3.97
C THR A 176 -3.70 -10.14 -5.39
N TRP A 177 -4.19 -11.05 -6.21
CA TRP A 177 -4.05 -10.98 -7.66
C TRP A 177 -5.29 -10.30 -8.24
N ASN A 178 -5.09 -9.25 -9.03
CA ASN A 178 -6.16 -8.59 -9.76
C ASN A 178 -6.07 -9.04 -11.23
N LEU A 179 -7.14 -9.63 -11.73
CA LEU A 179 -7.25 -10.12 -13.09
C LEU A 179 -8.37 -9.36 -13.81
N LEU A 180 -8.14 -9.02 -15.07
CA LEU A 180 -9.20 -8.65 -16.01
C LEU A 180 -9.34 -9.82 -16.99
N ILE A 181 -10.53 -10.39 -17.07
CA ILE A 181 -10.88 -11.45 -18.02
C ILE A 181 -11.79 -10.82 -19.07
N ASP A 182 -11.35 -10.89 -20.32
CA ASP A 182 -12.15 -10.47 -21.47
C ASP A 182 -13.01 -11.64 -21.94
N VAL A 183 -14.33 -11.52 -21.78
CA VAL A 183 -15.31 -12.55 -22.09
C VAL A 183 -16.08 -12.14 -23.33
N ILE A 184 -15.94 -12.91 -24.40
CA ILE A 184 -16.71 -12.75 -25.63
C ILE A 184 -17.71 -13.90 -25.70
N ALA A 185 -18.99 -13.58 -25.53
CA ALA A 185 -20.09 -14.54 -25.62
C ALA A 185 -20.74 -14.42 -27.00
N GLN A 186 -20.61 -15.48 -27.81
CA GLN A 186 -21.15 -15.53 -29.16
C GLN A 186 -22.34 -16.49 -29.24
N THR A 187 -23.38 -16.06 -29.96
CA THR A 187 -24.53 -16.87 -30.35
C THR A 187 -24.47 -17.06 -31.86
N GLY A 188 -24.88 -18.21 -32.36
CA GLY A 188 -24.75 -18.53 -33.77
C GLY A 188 -25.18 -19.94 -34.10
N LYS A 189 -24.83 -20.38 -35.31
CA LYS A 189 -25.15 -21.72 -35.82
C LYS A 189 -23.96 -22.29 -36.58
N TYR A 190 -23.83 -23.61 -36.58
CA TYR A 190 -22.87 -24.26 -37.46
C TYR A 190 -23.32 -24.19 -38.92
N GLN A 191 -22.34 -24.15 -39.83
CA GLN A 191 -22.60 -24.21 -41.26
C GLN A 191 -23.37 -25.49 -41.62
N PRO A 192 -24.23 -25.46 -42.67
CA PRO A 192 -24.87 -26.66 -43.17
C PRO A 192 -23.82 -27.72 -43.55
N ASN A 193 -24.04 -28.96 -43.12
CA ASN A 193 -23.14 -30.10 -43.35
C ASN A 193 -21.74 -29.98 -42.71
N ALA A 194 -21.57 -29.14 -41.68
CA ALA A 194 -20.33 -29.08 -40.91
C ALA A 194 -19.96 -30.50 -40.41
N GLN A 195 -18.77 -30.96 -40.79
CA GLN A 195 -18.28 -32.31 -40.45
C GLN A 195 -17.74 -32.38 -39.02
N ASP A 196 -17.54 -31.24 -38.37
CA ASP A 196 -17.07 -31.11 -36.98
C ASP A 196 -17.59 -29.83 -36.32
N LEU A 197 -17.41 -29.74 -34.99
CA LEU A 197 -17.85 -28.62 -34.15
C LEU A 197 -16.75 -27.58 -33.90
N THR A 198 -15.84 -27.39 -34.85
CA THR A 198 -14.74 -26.42 -34.70
C THR A 198 -15.21 -24.97 -34.86
N ALA A 199 -14.45 -24.03 -34.29
CA ALA A 199 -14.76 -22.61 -34.33
C ALA A 199 -14.88 -22.06 -35.77
N SER A 200 -14.12 -22.59 -36.73
CA SER A 200 -14.20 -22.21 -38.14
C SER A 200 -15.53 -22.53 -38.82
N ASN A 201 -16.27 -23.51 -38.28
CA ASN A 201 -17.58 -23.90 -38.81
C ASN A 201 -18.74 -23.20 -38.10
N PHE A 202 -18.46 -22.41 -37.06
CA PHE A 202 -19.47 -21.68 -36.32
C PHE A 202 -19.70 -20.28 -36.92
N VAL A 203 -20.90 -20.04 -37.43
CA VAL A 203 -21.33 -18.74 -37.96
C VAL A 203 -21.95 -17.93 -36.83
N VAL A 204 -21.24 -16.88 -36.40
CA VAL A 204 -21.71 -15.94 -35.37
C VAL A 204 -22.88 -15.11 -35.90
N GLN A 205 -23.95 -15.03 -35.12
CA GLN A 205 -25.16 -14.26 -35.41
C GLN A 205 -25.43 -13.16 -34.36
N GLY A 206 -24.83 -13.28 -33.19
CA GLY A 206 -24.86 -12.25 -32.16
C GLY A 206 -23.64 -12.39 -31.26
N GLU A 207 -23.16 -11.27 -30.76
CA GLU A 207 -22.02 -11.21 -29.87
C GLU A 207 -22.31 -10.23 -28.73
N LYS A 208 -21.85 -10.57 -27.53
CA LYS A 208 -21.76 -9.66 -26.40
C LYS A 208 -20.39 -9.79 -25.77
N ARG A 209 -19.85 -8.67 -25.30
CA ARG A 209 -18.54 -8.61 -24.64
C ARG A 209 -18.66 -8.07 -23.23
N TYR A 210 -17.93 -8.70 -22.32
CA TYR A 210 -17.87 -8.31 -20.92
C TYR A 210 -16.43 -8.30 -20.43
N TRP A 211 -16.11 -7.32 -19.59
CA TRP A 211 -14.88 -7.35 -18.79
C TRP A 211 -15.22 -7.79 -17.37
N LEU A 212 -14.61 -8.90 -16.95
CA LEU A 212 -14.73 -9.41 -15.59
C LEU A 212 -13.46 -9.09 -14.81
N HIS A 213 -13.57 -8.19 -13.84
CA HIS A 213 -12.51 -7.88 -12.89
C HIS A 213 -12.62 -8.81 -11.68
N ILE A 214 -11.57 -9.57 -11.38
CA ILE A 214 -11.51 -10.48 -10.24
C ILE A 214 -10.32 -10.14 -9.35
N ALA A 215 -10.57 -10.06 -8.05
CA ALA A 215 -9.55 -10.05 -7.01
C ALA A 215 -9.49 -11.45 -6.38
N LEU A 216 -8.35 -12.13 -6.48
CA LEU A 216 -8.09 -13.43 -5.85
C LEU A 216 -7.15 -13.28 -4.67
N ASP A 217 -7.40 -13.98 -3.57
CA ASP A 217 -6.42 -14.18 -2.52
C ASP A 217 -5.27 -15.02 -3.05
N ARG A 218 -4.05 -14.55 -2.83
CA ARG A 218 -2.84 -15.20 -3.35
C ARG A 218 -2.56 -16.55 -2.72
N ASP A 219 -2.94 -16.73 -1.45
CA ASP A 219 -2.55 -17.92 -0.71
C ASP A 219 -3.64 -19.00 -0.71
N GLY A 220 -4.91 -18.60 -0.56
CA GLY A 220 -6.03 -19.52 -0.63
C GLY A 220 -6.62 -19.72 -2.03
N GLY A 221 -6.27 -18.87 -3.00
CA GLY A 221 -6.92 -18.87 -4.33
C GLY A 221 -8.40 -18.47 -4.30
N THR A 222 -8.91 -18.01 -3.15
CA THR A 222 -10.31 -17.65 -2.97
C THR A 222 -10.62 -16.32 -3.65
N VAL A 223 -11.82 -16.18 -4.20
CA VAL A 223 -12.28 -14.92 -4.79
C VAL A 223 -12.62 -13.92 -3.67
N LEU A 224 -11.90 -12.81 -3.63
CA LEU A 224 -12.08 -11.71 -2.69
C LEU A 224 -13.06 -10.65 -3.21
N GLY A 225 -13.19 -10.53 -4.54
CA GLY A 225 -14.09 -9.58 -5.16
C GLY A 225 -14.25 -9.83 -6.66
N THR A 226 -15.41 -9.45 -7.19
CA THR A 226 -15.74 -9.57 -8.62
C THR A 226 -16.54 -8.35 -9.07
N GLN A 227 -16.23 -7.84 -10.26
CA GLN A 227 -17.04 -6.83 -10.95
C GLN A 227 -17.14 -7.20 -12.42
N LEU A 228 -18.38 -7.28 -12.93
CA LEU A 228 -18.66 -7.51 -14.34
C LEU A 228 -19.08 -6.18 -14.98
N GLU A 229 -18.42 -5.81 -16.06
CA GLU A 229 -18.71 -4.64 -16.87
C GLU A 229 -19.14 -5.08 -18.27
N GLU A 230 -20.28 -4.59 -18.74
CA GLU A 230 -20.72 -4.78 -20.13
C GLU A 230 -19.96 -3.79 -21.02
N VAL A 231 -19.35 -4.30 -22.09
CA VAL A 231 -18.63 -3.47 -23.06
C VAL A 231 -19.60 -3.13 -24.20
N PHE A 232 -19.79 -1.83 -24.42
CA PHE A 232 -20.57 -1.31 -25.55
C PHE A 232 -19.61 -0.88 -26.67
N GLU A 233 -19.81 -1.43 -27.86
CA GLU A 233 -19.09 -1.07 -29.10
C GLU A 233 -20.00 -0.29 -30.05
#